data_AF-A0A933YW51-F1
#
_entry.id   AF-A0A933YW51-F1
#
_cell.length_a   1.000
_cell.length_b   1.000
_cell.length_c   1.000
_cell.angle_alpha   90.00
_cell.angle_beta   90.00
_cell.angle_gamma   90.00
#
_symmetry.space_group_name_H-M   'P 1'
#
loop_
_entity.id
_entity.type
_entity.pdbx_description
1 polymer ?
#
loop_
_entity_poly.entity_id
_entity_poly.type
_entity_poly.pdbx_seq_one_letter_code
_entity_poly.pdbx_strand_id
1 'polypeptide(L)'
;MFNLTRYYSIASLICIIIAAVILGMFDRHQSIKSLTEMAEDRNAALTRVFGNALWPHFSPLLKTGSYGRPIDPAAPEIAALRREVVALMKDTSVVKVKVYNTEGLTVFSTEAKQIGESKHANAGFLAAAQGRVASELTHRNKFSAFDGVIES
;
A
#
# COMPACT_ATOMS: atom_id res chain seq x y z
N MET A 1 -20.49 -3.55 62.32
CA MET A 1 -19.21 -4.18 61.94
C MET A 1 -18.96 -3.83 60.48
N PHE A 2 -17.86 -3.12 60.18
CA PHE A 2 -17.55 -2.66 58.82
C PHE A 2 -17.16 -3.84 57.93
N ASN A 3 -17.80 -3.96 56.76
CA ASN A 3 -17.53 -5.03 55.78
C ASN A 3 -16.25 -4.73 54.99
N LEU A 4 -15.09 -4.81 55.66
CA LEU A 4 -13.76 -4.57 55.10
C LEU A 4 -13.46 -5.43 53.86
N THR A 5 -14.00 -6.65 53.85
CA THR A 5 -13.87 -7.59 52.73
C THR A 5 -14.55 -7.10 51.45
N ARG A 6 -15.71 -6.43 51.54
CA ARG A 6 -16.40 -5.90 50.34
C ARG A 6 -15.63 -4.74 49.71
N TYR A 7 -15.08 -3.84 50.52
CA TYR A 7 -14.26 -2.73 50.01
C TYR A 7 -12.97 -3.24 49.36
N TYR A 8 -12.30 -4.21 49.99
CA TYR A 8 -11.08 -4.79 49.45
C TYR A 8 -11.34 -5.50 48.11
N SER A 9 -12.43 -6.26 47.99
CA SER A 9 -12.78 -6.95 46.74
C SER A 9 -13.14 -5.98 45.61
N ILE A 10 -13.83 -4.89 45.91
CA ILE A 10 -14.16 -3.86 44.90
C ILE A 10 -12.88 -3.14 44.45
N ALA A 11 -12.02 -2.76 45.39
CA ALA A 11 -10.74 -2.13 45.07
C ALA A 11 -9.85 -3.06 44.22
N SER A 12 -9.75 -4.35 44.56
CA SER A 12 -8.98 -5.32 43.78
C SER A 12 -9.58 -5.53 42.39
N LEU A 13 -10.90 -5.59 42.26
CA LEU A 13 -11.56 -5.73 40.96
C LEU A 13 -11.24 -4.53 40.06
N ILE A 14 -11.31 -3.31 40.60
CA ILE A 14 -10.96 -2.09 39.87
C ILE A 14 -9.48 -2.13 39.44
N CYS A 15 -8.57 -2.51 40.34
CA CYS A 15 -7.15 -2.66 40.00
C CYS A 15 -6.92 -3.68 38.88
N ILE A 16 -7.62 -4.82 38.90
CA ILE A 16 -7.51 -5.85 37.85
C ILE A 16 -8.03 -5.31 36.51
N ILE A 17 -9.16 -4.61 36.50
CA ILE A 17 -9.72 -4.01 35.28
C ILE A 17 -8.74 -2.96 34.71
N ILE A 18 -8.20 -2.09 35.56
CA ILE A 18 -7.22 -1.08 35.14
C ILE A 18 -5.97 -1.77 34.55
N ALA A 19 -5.44 -2.79 35.22
CA ALA A 19 -4.29 -3.55 34.73
C ALA A 19 -4.58 -4.23 33.38
N ALA A 20 -5.76 -4.84 33.22
CA ALA A 20 -6.18 -5.48 31.98
C ALA A 20 -6.34 -4.47 30.83
N VAL A 21 -6.88 -3.27 31.10
CA VAL A 21 -7.00 -2.20 30.11
C VAL A 21 -5.62 -1.70 29.69
N ILE A 22 -4.72 -1.44 30.65
CA ILE A 22 -3.35 -0.99 30.35
C ILE A 22 -2.60 -2.03 29.51
N LEU A 23 -2.67 -3.31 29.91
CA LEU A 23 -2.04 -4.40 29.16
C LEU A 23 -2.64 -4.55 27.76
N GLY A 24 -3.96 -4.48 27.61
CA GLY A 24 -4.63 -4.55 26.31
C GLY A 24 -4.27 -3.38 25.40
N MET A 25 -4.14 -2.16 25.94
CA MET A 25 -3.69 -1.01 25.18
C MET A 25 -2.23 -1.14 24.74
N PHE A 26 -1.35 -1.64 25.62
CA PHE A 26 0.06 -1.86 25.33
C PHE A 26 0.27 -2.91 24.23
N ASP A 27 -0.39 -4.06 24.35
CA ASP A 27 -0.31 -5.15 23.39
C ASP A 27 -0.83 -4.74 21.99
N ARG A 28 -1.93 -3.99 21.97
CA ARG A 28 -2.48 -3.42 20.74
C ARG A 28 -1.50 -2.46 20.06
N HIS A 29 -0.76 -1.66 20.82
CA HIS A 29 0.19 -0.70 20.26
C HIS A 29 1.40 -1.40 19.63
N GLN A 30 1.93 -2.44 20.30
CA GLN A 30 3.07 -3.21 19.81
C GLN A 30 2.71 -4.02 18.55
N SER A 31 1.56 -4.70 18.57
CA SER A 31 1.12 -5.56 17.47
C SER A 31 0.89 -4.77 16.18
N ILE A 32 0.24 -3.60 16.26
CA ILE A 32 -0.04 -2.78 15.09
C ILE A 32 1.25 -2.21 14.48
N LYS A 33 2.18 -1.75 15.31
CA LYS A 33 3.45 -1.20 14.84
C LYS A 33 4.27 -2.26 14.11
N SER A 34 4.47 -3.43 14.73
CA SER A 34 5.27 -4.50 14.13
C SER A 34 4.64 -5.05 12.84
N LEU A 35 3.31 -5.17 12.77
CA LEU A 35 2.63 -5.58 11.52
C LEU A 35 2.79 -4.55 10.40
N THR A 36 2.81 -3.26 10.73
CA THR A 36 2.98 -2.18 9.76
C THR A 36 4.41 -2.15 9.21
N GLU A 37 5.41 -2.23 10.09
CA GLU A 37 6.83 -2.28 9.72
C GLU A 37 7.14 -3.50 8.84
N MET A 38 6.64 -4.68 9.21
CA MET A 38 6.79 -5.89 8.39
C MET A 38 6.12 -5.78 7.01
N ALA A 39 4.95 -5.13 6.94
CA ALA A 39 4.26 -4.90 5.67
C ALA A 39 5.02 -3.89 4.79
N GLU A 40 5.58 -2.84 5.38
CA GLU A 40 6.42 -1.84 4.71
C GLU A 40 7.67 -2.46 4.11
N ASP A 41 8.42 -3.24 4.90
CA ASP A 41 9.64 -3.90 4.44
C ASP A 41 9.33 -4.89 3.30
N ARG A 42 8.25 -5.65 3.42
CA ARG A 42 7.80 -6.57 2.37
C ARG A 42 7.40 -5.84 1.09
N ASN A 43 6.67 -4.73 1.19
CA ASN A 43 6.27 -3.93 0.03
C ASN A 43 7.48 -3.29 -0.66
N ALA A 44 8.43 -2.78 0.13
CA ALA A 44 9.67 -2.22 -0.39
C ALA A 44 10.48 -3.28 -1.15
N ALA A 45 10.60 -4.49 -0.59
CA ALA A 45 11.29 -5.60 -1.22
C ALA A 45 10.62 -6.00 -2.55
N LEU A 46 9.29 -6.16 -2.57
CA LEU A 46 8.53 -6.49 -3.79
C LEU A 46 8.68 -5.40 -4.85
N THR A 47 8.59 -4.12 -4.47
CA THR A 47 8.78 -3.00 -5.39
C THR A 47 10.16 -3.01 -6.02
N ARG A 48 11.22 -3.32 -5.24
CA ARG A 48 12.58 -3.47 -5.78
C ARG A 48 12.69 -4.66 -6.73
N VAL A 49 12.10 -5.81 -6.40
CA VAL A 49 12.11 -6.99 -7.28
C VAL A 49 11.43 -6.70 -8.61
N PHE A 50 10.23 -6.11 -8.56
CA PHE A 50 9.47 -5.73 -9.75
C PHE A 50 10.20 -4.66 -10.55
N GLY A 51 10.74 -3.65 -9.87
CA GLY A 51 11.56 -2.61 -10.48
C GLY A 51 12.75 -3.22 -11.24
N ASN A 52 13.54 -4.06 -10.58
CA ASN A 52 14.71 -4.69 -11.19
C ASN A 52 14.35 -5.60 -12.38
N ALA A 53 13.29 -6.39 -12.27
CA ALA A 53 12.87 -7.32 -13.32
C ALA A 53 12.27 -6.61 -14.53
N LEU A 54 11.49 -5.55 -14.31
CA LEU A 54 10.67 -4.92 -15.34
C LEU A 54 11.25 -3.59 -15.85
N TRP A 55 12.34 -3.10 -15.26
CA TRP A 55 12.96 -1.82 -15.67
C TRP A 55 13.25 -1.71 -17.17
N PRO A 56 13.78 -2.75 -17.85
CA PRO A 56 14.03 -2.69 -19.29
C PRO A 56 12.77 -2.38 -20.11
N HIS A 57 11.60 -2.80 -19.63
CA HIS A 57 10.31 -2.59 -20.28
C HIS A 57 9.66 -1.25 -19.92
N PHE A 58 9.88 -0.75 -18.70
CA PHE A 58 9.33 0.54 -18.26
C PHE A 58 10.14 1.75 -18.75
N SER A 59 11.46 1.63 -18.90
CA SER A 59 12.33 2.74 -19.31
C SER A 59 11.90 3.41 -20.64
N PRO A 60 11.54 2.67 -21.70
CA PRO A 60 11.04 3.28 -22.94
C PRO A 60 9.70 3.99 -22.76
N LEU A 61 8.78 3.43 -21.95
CA LEU A 61 7.45 4.00 -21.70
C LEU A 61 7.53 5.34 -20.95
N LEU A 62 8.47 5.44 -20.00
CA LEU A 62 8.74 6.69 -19.27
C LEU A 62 9.19 7.80 -20.22
N LYS A 63 10.04 7.50 -21.20
CA LYS A 63 10.45 8.47 -22.22
C LYS A 63 9.25 8.94 -23.03
N THR A 64 8.44 8.02 -23.55
CA THR A 64 7.26 8.36 -24.36
C THR A 64 6.25 9.24 -23.60
N GLY A 65 5.95 8.88 -22.35
CA GLY A 65 5.02 9.64 -21.50
C GLY A 65 5.53 11.03 -21.12
N SER A 66 6.85 11.23 -20.97
CA SER A 66 7.45 12.53 -20.67
C SER A 66 7.49 13.51 -21.86
N TYR A 67 7.39 13.03 -23.10
CA TYR A 67 7.33 13.90 -24.29
C TYR A 67 5.90 14.33 -24.65
N GLY A 68 4.93 14.13 -23.76
CA GLY A 68 3.52 14.45 -24.02
C GLY A 68 2.89 13.58 -25.12
N ARG A 69 3.53 12.47 -25.53
CA ARG A 69 2.90 11.53 -26.44
C ARG A 69 1.93 10.65 -25.67
N PRO A 70 0.66 10.57 -26.09
CA PRO A 70 -0.29 9.67 -25.47
C PRO A 70 0.19 8.22 -25.64
N ILE A 71 0.14 7.47 -24.53
CA ILE A 71 0.44 6.04 -24.51
C ILE A 71 -0.85 5.32 -24.85
N ASP A 72 -0.84 4.53 -25.93
CA ASP A 72 -1.99 3.71 -26.31
C ASP A 72 -2.08 2.47 -25.37
N PRO A 73 -3.14 2.37 -24.53
CA PRO A 73 -3.31 1.22 -23.63
C PRO A 73 -3.58 -0.10 -24.36
N ALA A 74 -3.97 -0.03 -25.64
CA ALA A 74 -4.25 -1.16 -26.52
C ALA A 74 -3.03 -1.59 -27.35
N ALA A 75 -1.91 -0.86 -27.26
CA ALA A 75 -0.69 -1.21 -27.99
C ALA A 75 -0.24 -2.66 -27.65
N PRO A 76 0.17 -3.46 -28.65
CA PRO A 76 0.62 -4.84 -28.42
C PRO A 76 1.74 -4.96 -27.40
N GLU A 77 2.64 -3.97 -27.35
CA GLU A 77 3.75 -3.89 -26.39
C GLU A 77 3.23 -3.75 -24.94
N ILE A 78 2.22 -2.91 -24.71
CA ILE A 78 1.58 -2.74 -23.39
C ILE A 78 0.85 -4.02 -22.97
N ALA A 79 0.17 -4.68 -23.91
CA ALA A 79 -0.50 -5.95 -23.64
C ALA A 79 0.49 -7.07 -23.31
N ALA A 80 1.63 -7.14 -24.00
CA ALA A 80 2.70 -8.09 -23.71
C ALA A 80 3.31 -7.84 -22.32
N LEU A 81 3.67 -6.59 -22.03
CA LEU A 81 4.18 -6.18 -20.72
C LEU A 81 3.19 -6.50 -19.60
N ARG A 82 1.88 -6.26 -19.82
CA ARG A 82 0.85 -6.61 -18.84
C ARG A 82 0.85 -8.10 -18.51
N ARG A 83 1.03 -8.98 -19.51
CA ARG A 83 1.14 -10.43 -19.26
C ARG A 83 2.36 -10.78 -18.43
N GLU A 84 3.51 -10.16 -18.69
CA GLU A 84 4.72 -10.37 -17.91
C GLU A 84 4.56 -9.89 -16.46
N VAL A 85 3.98 -8.70 -16.26
CA VAL A 85 3.69 -8.17 -14.92
C VAL A 85 2.72 -9.09 -14.17
N VAL A 86 1.64 -9.54 -14.81
CA VAL A 86 0.67 -10.46 -14.19
C VAL A 86 1.31 -11.81 -13.86
N ALA A 87 2.22 -12.30 -14.71
CA ALA A 87 2.98 -13.52 -14.42
C ALA A 87 3.90 -13.33 -13.20
N LEU A 88 4.55 -12.17 -13.07
CA LEU A 88 5.40 -11.85 -11.91
C LEU A 88 4.58 -11.63 -10.62
N MET A 89 3.33 -11.20 -10.74
CA MET A 89 2.41 -11.07 -9.61
C MET A 89 1.91 -12.42 -9.10
N LYS A 90 1.97 -13.47 -9.91
CA LYS A 90 1.52 -14.81 -9.53
C LYS A 90 2.28 -15.28 -8.29
N ASP A 91 1.55 -15.88 -7.35
CA ASP A 91 2.09 -16.40 -6.09
C ASP A 91 2.72 -15.32 -5.18
N THR A 92 2.39 -14.04 -5.40
CA THR A 92 2.75 -12.90 -4.53
C THR A 92 1.52 -12.29 -3.86
N SER A 93 1.74 -11.39 -2.90
CA SER A 93 0.67 -10.58 -2.30
C SER A 93 0.33 -9.33 -3.12
N VAL A 94 0.92 -9.15 -4.31
CA VAL A 94 0.72 -7.97 -5.16
C VAL A 94 -0.58 -8.12 -5.94
N VAL A 95 -1.49 -7.16 -5.75
CA VAL A 95 -2.80 -7.15 -6.43
C VAL A 95 -2.84 -6.26 -7.66
N LYS A 96 -1.95 -5.26 -7.75
CA LYS A 96 -1.91 -4.27 -8.83
C LYS A 96 -0.52 -3.67 -8.92
N VAL A 97 -0.09 -3.33 -10.13
CA VAL A 97 1.14 -2.58 -10.39
C VAL A 97 0.79 -1.35 -11.22
N LYS A 98 1.29 -0.19 -10.79
CA LYS A 98 1.21 1.09 -11.51
C LYS A 98 2.59 1.71 -11.59
N VAL A 99 2.87 2.36 -12.70
CA VAL A 99 4.12 3.10 -12.92
C VAL A 99 3.77 4.53 -13.34
N TYR A 100 4.40 5.48 -12.67
CA TYR A 100 4.23 6.91 -12.93
C TYR A 100 5.52 7.49 -13.52
N ASN A 101 5.40 8.48 -14.41
CA ASN A 101 6.54 9.35 -14.73
C ASN A 101 6.75 10.37 -13.59
N THR A 102 7.81 11.18 -13.70
CA THR A 102 8.16 12.21 -12.70
C THR A 102 7.14 13.35 -12.58
N GLU A 103 6.19 13.44 -13.49
CA GLU A 103 5.10 14.43 -13.49
C GLU A 103 3.79 13.84 -12.92
N GLY A 104 3.79 12.57 -12.53
CA GLY A 104 2.63 11.86 -11.99
C GLY A 104 1.70 11.28 -13.06
N LEU A 105 2.10 11.24 -14.34
CA LEU A 105 1.34 10.56 -15.38
C LEU A 105 1.46 9.04 -15.23
N THR A 106 0.33 8.33 -15.28
CA THR A 106 0.31 6.86 -15.27
C THR A 106 0.75 6.32 -16.62
N VAL A 107 2.03 5.92 -16.72
CA VAL A 107 2.60 5.36 -17.96
C VAL A 107 2.31 3.88 -18.13
N PHE A 108 1.99 3.18 -17.04
CA PHE A 108 1.57 1.79 -17.06
C PHE A 108 0.66 1.49 -15.87
N SER A 109 -0.35 0.64 -16.11
CA SER A 109 -1.17 0.02 -15.07
C SER A 109 -1.58 -1.38 -15.52
N THR A 110 -1.67 -2.31 -14.58
CA THR A 110 -2.31 -3.61 -14.84
C THR A 110 -3.80 -3.46 -15.17
N GLU A 111 -4.42 -2.34 -14.79
CA GLU A 111 -5.74 -1.91 -15.28
C GLU A 111 -5.58 -0.90 -16.42
N ALA A 112 -5.81 -1.35 -17.67
CA ALA A 112 -5.60 -0.56 -18.88
C ALA A 112 -6.26 0.82 -18.85
N LYS A 113 -7.47 0.91 -18.28
CA LYS A 113 -8.27 2.14 -18.18
C LYS A 113 -7.58 3.28 -17.42
N GLN A 114 -6.58 2.96 -16.59
CA GLN A 114 -5.87 3.95 -15.77
C GLN A 114 -4.63 4.53 -16.45
N ILE A 115 -4.21 3.97 -17.58
CA ILE A 115 -3.07 4.49 -18.35
C ILE A 115 -3.47 5.86 -18.91
N GLY A 116 -2.60 6.85 -18.72
CA GLY A 116 -2.85 8.25 -19.11
C GLY A 116 -3.51 9.10 -18.02
N GLU A 117 -3.95 8.53 -16.89
CA GLU A 117 -4.44 9.33 -15.77
C GLU A 117 -3.31 10.11 -15.09
N SER A 118 -3.58 11.36 -14.71
CA SER A 118 -2.67 12.18 -13.90
C SER A 118 -2.89 11.95 -12.40
N LYS A 119 -1.80 11.66 -11.70
CA LYS A 119 -1.69 11.44 -10.24
C LYS A 119 -0.73 12.40 -9.57
N HIS A 120 -0.45 13.56 -10.17
CA HIS A 120 0.43 14.59 -9.63
C HIS A 120 0.08 15.02 -8.19
N ALA A 121 -1.21 15.00 -7.81
CA ALA A 121 -1.70 15.33 -6.47
C ALA A 121 -1.89 14.12 -5.54
N ASN A 122 -1.59 12.91 -6.01
CA ASN A 122 -1.74 11.67 -5.23
C ASN A 122 -0.62 11.63 -4.16
N ALA A 123 -1.00 11.45 -2.89
CA ALA A 123 -0.05 11.49 -1.79
C ALA A 123 0.98 10.34 -1.83
N GLY A 124 0.63 9.16 -2.38
CA GLY A 124 1.57 8.07 -2.64
C GLY A 124 2.61 8.44 -3.70
N PHE A 125 2.18 9.11 -4.78
CA PHE A 125 3.09 9.65 -5.79
C PHE A 125 4.03 10.71 -5.19
N LEU A 126 3.50 11.68 -4.44
CA LEU A 126 4.29 12.74 -3.82
C LEU A 126 5.34 12.19 -2.84
N ALA A 127 5.00 11.16 -2.06
CA ALA A 127 5.94 10.50 -1.17
C ALA A 127 7.06 9.77 -1.95
N ALA A 128 6.69 9.00 -2.99
CA ALA A 128 7.65 8.30 -3.84
C ALA A 128 8.58 9.26 -4.60
N ALA A 129 8.05 10.39 -5.09
CA ALA A 129 8.82 11.44 -5.75
C ALA A 129 9.87 12.08 -4.82
N GLN A 130 9.64 12.06 -3.51
CA GLN A 130 10.59 12.49 -2.48
C GLN A 130 11.57 11.38 -2.05
N GLY A 131 11.57 10.22 -2.73
CA GLY A 131 12.39 9.06 -2.40
C GLY A 131 11.95 8.32 -1.13
N ARG A 132 10.74 8.58 -0.63
CA ARG A 132 10.19 7.90 0.54
C ARG A 132 9.33 6.72 0.11
N VAL A 133 9.53 5.58 0.74
CA VAL A 133 8.59 4.46 0.63
C VAL A 133 7.35 4.83 1.42
N ALA A 134 6.20 4.91 0.75
CA ALA A 134 4.91 5.05 1.41
C ALA A 134 4.20 3.69 1.35
N SER A 135 3.85 3.14 2.52
CA SER A 135 2.88 2.06 2.62
C SER A 135 1.66 2.55 3.37
N GLU A 136 0.49 2.13 2.93
CA GLU A 136 -0.76 2.41 3.63
C GLU A 136 -1.53 1.10 3.82
N LEU A 137 -1.91 0.82 5.07
CA LEU A 137 -2.74 -0.33 5.40
C LEU A 137 -4.22 0.03 5.13
N THR A 138 -4.72 -0.31 3.95
CA THR A 138 -6.13 -0.08 3.60
C THR A 138 -6.95 -1.37 3.75
N HIS A 139 -8.18 -1.24 4.27
CA HIS A 139 -9.05 -2.39 4.51
C HIS A 139 -9.66 -2.89 3.19
N ARG A 140 -9.63 -4.21 2.94
CA ARG A 140 -10.00 -4.86 1.66
C ARG A 140 -11.35 -4.43 1.06
N ASN A 141 -12.36 -4.15 1.88
CA ASN A 141 -13.69 -3.70 1.42
C ASN A 141 -13.75 -2.19 1.09
N LYS A 142 -12.64 -1.48 1.27
CA LYS A 142 -12.41 -0.07 0.94
C LYS A 142 -10.95 0.08 0.51
N PHE A 143 -10.58 -0.55 -0.60
CA PHE A 143 -9.26 -0.34 -1.22
C PHE A 143 -9.20 1.10 -1.80
N SER A 144 -9.23 2.09 -0.92
CA SER A 144 -8.98 3.50 -1.20
C SER A 144 -7.47 3.73 -1.07
N ALA A 145 -6.68 3.07 -1.91
CA ALA A 145 -5.28 3.44 -2.04
C ALA A 145 -5.21 4.67 -2.94
N PHE A 146 -5.18 5.87 -2.36
CA PHE A 146 -5.00 7.20 -2.98
C PHE A 146 -5.83 7.58 -4.25
N ASP A 147 -6.57 6.66 -4.85
CA ASP A 147 -7.16 6.74 -6.20
C ASP A 147 -8.68 6.55 -6.22
N GLY A 148 -9.32 6.63 -5.06
CA GLY A 148 -10.77 6.44 -4.94
C GLY A 148 -11.20 4.97 -4.96
N VAL A 149 -12.40 4.75 -4.44
CA VAL A 149 -13.00 3.44 -4.20
C VAL A 149 -13.15 2.66 -5.51
N ILE A 150 -12.61 1.45 -5.56
CA ILE A 150 -12.95 0.48 -6.60
C ILE A 150 -14.31 -0.13 -6.22
N GLU A 151 -15.37 0.29 -6.90
CA GLU A 151 -16.63 -0.46 -6.89
C GLU A 151 -16.48 -1.74 -7.73
N SER A 152 -17.15 -2.80 -7.28
CA SER A 152 -17.11 -4.16 -7.86
C SER A 152 -18.20 -4.32 -8.90
#